data_AF-A0A972DWC1-F1
#
_entry.id   AF-A0A972DWC1-F1
#
_cell.length_a   1.000
_cell.length_b   1.000
_cell.length_c   1.000
_cell.angle_alpha   90.00
_cell.angle_beta   90.00
_cell.angle_gamma   90.00
#
_symmetry.space_group_name_H-M   'P 1'
#
loop_
_entity.id
_entity.type
_entity.pdbx_description
1 polymer ?
#
loop_
_entity_poly.entity_id
_entity_poly.type
_entity_poly.pdbx_seq_one_letter_code
_entity_poly.pdbx_strand_id
1 'polypeptide(L)'
;MNRRRAAIAALFMAAWTVAPAAVQAAAAEQGVLAEKKLVLRAVAPDGISLSGAKVGTGLNVFEDSQGHPPQTIVMWLRGQQRSWPFVSDAQGQITLTGEDADHRNFYALYESRGWAGYKQVLEGSTGSRVDIRLEPACRVHGQLTSRGFDRLGYPLSKTVAFLYDSRERLLMYFVSERGRYEFLLPSGRYELECVGEGPAGIETQRVRWELRIETDQRELDGGVIDLAPTKLAELYGQAAPPLKEIVEWRGQPPLELLSLRGNVVVLVFWGSWSRPCLQTMPQLMELHDMYAEQGVVIIGVHDNSVATVAELDAKLVEAHQLYWGRRDLPFPVGLDRGPNWGGLHDAYGVDQWPTTVVIDPNGNVAGKFSPWGALQAELPRLLGQQ
;
A
#
# COMPACT_ATOMS: atom_id res chain seq x y z
N MET A 1 14.96 -45.00 -4.97
CA MET A 1 15.96 -44.71 -3.92
C MET A 1 16.94 -43.69 -4.50
N ASN A 2 17.17 -42.48 -3.99
CA ASN A 2 17.08 -41.99 -2.63
C ASN A 2 16.74 -40.48 -2.62
N ARG A 3 15.52 -40.17 -2.16
CA ARG A 3 15.18 -39.24 -1.06
C ARG A 3 15.85 -37.85 -0.91
N ARG A 4 16.61 -37.31 -1.87
CA ARG A 4 17.27 -35.99 -1.70
C ARG A 4 16.83 -34.85 -2.62
N ARG A 5 15.97 -35.08 -3.63
CA ARG A 5 15.52 -34.01 -4.55
C ARG A 5 14.08 -33.54 -4.36
N ALA A 6 13.34 -34.17 -3.45
CA ALA A 6 12.05 -33.68 -2.96
C ALA A 6 12.18 -32.63 -1.82
N ALA A 7 13.40 -32.21 -1.48
CA ALA A 7 13.69 -31.38 -0.30
C ALA A 7 13.98 -29.89 -0.59
N ILE A 8 13.99 -29.46 -1.86
CA ILE A 8 14.32 -28.05 -2.20
C ILE A 8 13.06 -27.29 -2.70
N ALA A 9 12.00 -28.01 -3.05
CA ALA A 9 10.69 -27.45 -3.40
C ALA A 9 9.85 -26.97 -2.19
N ALA A 10 10.41 -26.97 -0.97
CA ALA A 10 9.69 -26.65 0.27
C ALA A 10 10.20 -25.37 0.97
N LEU A 11 11.06 -24.56 0.34
CA LEU A 11 11.73 -23.43 0.99
C LEU A 11 11.27 -22.02 0.55
N PHE A 12 10.22 -21.89 -0.28
CA PHE A 12 9.75 -20.57 -0.74
C PHE A 12 8.24 -20.31 -0.66
N MET A 13 7.47 -21.20 0.00
CA MET A 13 6.04 -20.97 0.31
C MET A 13 5.76 -20.83 1.82
N ALA A 14 6.78 -20.50 2.62
CA ALA A 14 6.66 -20.27 4.05
C ALA A 14 7.65 -19.19 4.51
N ALA A 15 7.29 -17.92 4.31
CA ALA A 15 7.92 -16.78 5.01
C ALA A 15 6.91 -15.99 5.86
N TRP A 16 5.73 -16.56 6.07
CA TRP A 16 5.02 -16.52 7.35
C TRP A 16 4.86 -17.97 7.83
N THR A 17 5.36 -18.21 9.05
CA THR A 17 5.22 -19.38 9.92
C THR A 17 5.96 -20.67 9.55
N VAL A 18 6.90 -21.07 10.42
CA VAL A 18 7.13 -22.41 11.00
C VAL A 18 8.60 -22.48 11.46
N ALA A 19 8.82 -22.37 12.78
CA ALA A 19 10.03 -22.93 13.40
C ALA A 19 10.17 -24.40 12.93
N PRO A 20 11.39 -24.95 12.71
CA PRO A 20 11.56 -26.27 12.09
C PRO A 20 10.58 -27.29 12.70
N ALA A 21 9.96 -28.16 11.89
CA ALA A 21 9.00 -29.15 12.41
C ALA A 21 9.59 -30.02 13.54
N ALA A 22 10.92 -30.10 13.68
CA ALA A 22 11.61 -30.72 14.82
C ALA A 22 11.67 -29.84 16.09
N VAL A 23 11.62 -28.51 15.96
CA VAL A 23 11.47 -27.54 17.07
C VAL A 23 10.00 -27.41 17.48
N GLN A 24 9.06 -27.51 16.55
CA GLN A 24 7.62 -27.60 16.86
C GLN A 24 7.22 -28.97 17.43
N ALA A 25 7.82 -30.08 16.97
CA ALA A 25 7.60 -31.40 17.56
C ALA A 25 8.23 -31.52 18.95
N ALA A 26 9.40 -30.90 19.19
CA ALA A 26 10.00 -30.84 20.53
C ALA A 26 9.20 -29.92 21.49
N ALA A 27 8.45 -28.93 20.97
CA ALA A 27 7.54 -28.10 21.77
C ALA A 27 6.15 -28.74 21.95
N ALA A 28 5.72 -29.62 21.04
CA ALA A 28 4.44 -30.32 21.11
C ALA A 28 4.46 -31.51 22.09
N GLU A 29 5.64 -32.06 22.41
CA GLU A 29 5.79 -33.13 23.41
C GLU A 29 5.85 -32.62 24.86
N GLN A 30 5.75 -31.30 25.09
CA GLN A 30 5.62 -30.72 26.42
C GLN A 30 4.49 -29.66 26.48
N GLY A 31 3.25 -30.12 26.35
CA GLY A 31 2.08 -29.52 27.01
C GLY A 31 1.61 -28.14 26.50
N VAL A 32 0.42 -28.12 25.89
CA VAL A 32 -0.48 -26.94 25.74
C VAL A 32 0.19 -25.71 25.13
N LEU A 33 0.02 -25.49 23.81
CA LEU A 33 0.30 -24.18 23.22
C LEU A 33 -0.49 -23.11 24.01
N ALA A 34 0.23 -22.25 24.73
CA ALA A 34 -0.38 -21.21 25.53
C ALA A 34 -1.28 -20.33 24.63
N GLU A 35 -2.52 -20.13 25.07
CA GLU A 35 -3.49 -19.31 24.35
C GLU A 35 -2.90 -17.91 24.11
N LYS A 36 -2.80 -17.48 22.85
CA LYS A 36 -2.35 -16.12 22.51
C LYS A 36 -3.31 -15.13 23.15
N LYS A 37 -2.84 -14.37 24.13
CA LYS A 37 -3.64 -13.42 24.90
C LYS A 37 -2.92 -12.10 25.12
N LEU A 38 -3.62 -11.00 24.88
CA LEU A 38 -3.18 -9.65 25.19
C LEU A 38 -4.28 -8.95 26.01
N VAL A 39 -3.90 -8.37 27.14
CA VAL A 39 -4.83 -7.61 27.99
C VAL A 39 -4.48 -6.13 27.91
N LEU A 40 -5.40 -5.37 27.34
CA LEU A 40 -5.34 -3.91 27.32
C LEU A 40 -6.14 -3.36 28.50
N ARG A 41 -5.75 -2.19 28.99
CA ARG A 41 -6.56 -1.41 29.91
C ARG A 41 -6.65 0.04 29.44
N ALA A 42 -7.87 0.53 29.30
CA ALA A 42 -8.13 1.96 29.12
C ALA A 42 -8.00 2.67 30.47
N VAL A 43 -7.13 3.68 30.57
CA VAL A 43 -6.91 4.44 31.80
C VAL A 43 -7.00 5.95 31.59
N ALA A 44 -7.48 6.66 32.60
CA ALA A 44 -7.42 8.10 32.71
C ALA A 44 -5.97 8.60 32.95
N PRO A 45 -5.71 9.92 32.86
CA PRO A 45 -4.37 10.48 33.11
C PRO A 45 -3.78 10.18 34.49
N ASP A 46 -4.65 9.98 35.49
CA ASP A 46 -4.31 9.58 36.86
C ASP A 46 -4.14 8.06 37.04
N GLY A 47 -4.32 7.28 35.98
CA GLY A 47 -4.18 5.81 35.97
C GLY A 47 -5.45 5.05 36.35
N ILE A 48 -6.57 5.73 36.61
CA ILE A 48 -7.84 5.08 36.95
C ILE A 48 -8.41 4.38 35.71
N SER A 49 -8.84 3.12 35.87
CA SER A 49 -9.51 2.33 34.82
C SER A 49 -10.78 3.01 34.31
N LEU A 50 -10.95 3.03 32.99
CA LEU A 50 -12.14 3.54 32.32
C LEU A 50 -12.97 2.39 31.75
N SER A 51 -14.15 2.17 32.32
CA SER A 51 -15.15 1.21 31.81
C SER A 51 -15.97 1.83 30.68
N GLY A 52 -16.22 1.08 29.61
CA GLY A 52 -16.95 1.55 28.43
C GLY A 52 -16.11 2.27 27.37
N ALA A 53 -14.78 2.26 27.49
CA ALA A 53 -13.89 2.78 26.45
C ALA A 53 -13.86 1.84 25.24
N LYS A 54 -13.98 2.42 24.06
CA LYS A 54 -13.93 1.73 22.77
C LYS A 54 -12.49 1.63 22.32
N VAL A 55 -12.02 0.46 21.94
CA VAL A 55 -10.65 0.24 21.46
C VAL A 55 -10.67 -0.54 20.15
N GLY A 56 -9.81 -0.13 19.22
CA GLY A 56 -9.59 -0.83 17.97
C GLY A 56 -8.19 -0.56 17.43
N THR A 57 -7.91 -1.06 16.23
CA THR A 57 -6.56 -1.09 15.65
C THR A 57 -6.20 0.16 14.86
N GLY A 58 -7.00 1.23 15.00
CA GLY A 58 -6.74 2.56 14.44
C GLY A 58 -6.73 2.66 12.93
N LEU A 59 -6.76 1.55 12.18
CA LEU A 59 -6.30 1.61 10.81
C LEU A 59 -7.21 2.40 9.87
N ASN A 60 -8.55 2.33 9.97
CA ASN A 60 -9.39 2.96 8.94
C ASN A 60 -10.61 3.69 9.54
N VAL A 61 -10.84 4.93 9.12
CA VAL A 61 -12.12 5.64 9.28
C VAL A 61 -12.67 5.97 7.90
N PHE A 62 -13.94 5.68 7.65
CA PHE A 62 -14.61 5.94 6.36
C PHE A 62 -15.74 6.95 6.53
N GLU A 63 -15.86 7.90 5.60
CA GLU A 63 -16.98 8.86 5.60
C GLU A 63 -18.32 8.19 5.29
N ASP A 64 -18.35 7.21 4.39
CA ASP A 64 -19.58 6.61 3.85
C ASP A 64 -19.64 5.09 4.10
N SER A 65 -19.25 4.65 5.30
CA SER A 65 -19.69 3.34 5.76
C SER A 65 -21.20 3.37 5.91
N GLN A 66 -21.93 3.02 4.84
CA GLN A 66 -23.35 2.76 4.84
C GLN A 66 -23.70 1.91 6.07
N GLY A 67 -24.28 2.53 7.11
CA GLY A 67 -24.66 1.87 8.37
C GLY A 67 -23.76 2.10 9.59
N HIS A 68 -22.66 2.85 9.49
CA HIS A 68 -21.78 3.16 10.63
C HIS A 68 -21.48 4.67 10.71
N PRO A 69 -21.68 5.33 11.86
CA PRO A 69 -21.43 6.77 12.01
C PRO A 69 -19.95 7.12 11.81
N PRO A 70 -19.61 8.37 11.41
CA PRO A 70 -18.25 8.84 11.09
C PRO A 70 -17.21 8.78 12.23
N GLN A 71 -17.58 8.18 13.38
CA GLN A 71 -16.71 7.94 14.54
C GLN A 71 -16.51 6.45 14.81
N THR A 72 -16.86 5.59 13.85
CA THR A 72 -16.66 4.15 14.01
C THR A 72 -15.17 3.87 13.89
N ILE A 73 -14.54 3.50 15.00
CA ILE A 73 -13.21 2.89 14.99
C ILE A 73 -13.37 1.57 14.24
N VAL A 74 -13.09 1.56 12.94
CA VAL A 74 -13.18 0.34 12.15
C VAL A 74 -11.87 -0.41 12.29
N MET A 75 -11.97 -1.59 12.89
CA MET A 75 -10.90 -2.57 12.86
C MET A 75 -10.95 -3.33 11.55
N TRP A 76 -9.92 -3.13 10.71
CA TRP A 76 -9.69 -4.00 9.55
C TRP A 76 -8.67 -5.07 9.90
N LEU A 77 -9.08 -6.33 9.75
CA LEU A 77 -8.27 -7.51 10.05
C LEU A 77 -8.21 -8.38 8.79
N ARG A 78 -7.07 -8.34 8.08
CA ARG A 78 -6.74 -9.25 6.98
C ARG A 78 -7.87 -9.47 5.95
N GLY A 79 -8.56 -8.40 5.54
CA GLY A 79 -9.63 -8.47 4.54
C GLY A 79 -10.97 -9.04 5.03
N GLN A 80 -11.15 -9.26 6.33
CA GLN A 80 -12.45 -9.59 6.92
C GLN A 80 -13.01 -8.42 7.73
N GLN A 81 -14.22 -7.99 7.37
CA GLN A 81 -15.03 -7.06 8.15
C GLN A 81 -15.52 -7.77 9.41
N ARG A 82 -15.09 -7.32 10.59
CA ARG A 82 -15.61 -7.78 11.89
C ARG A 82 -16.26 -6.62 12.64
N SER A 83 -17.31 -6.92 13.42
CA SER A 83 -18.04 -5.95 14.23
C SER A 83 -17.21 -5.50 15.44
N TRP A 84 -16.57 -4.35 15.31
CA TRP A 84 -15.75 -3.69 16.33
C TRP A 84 -16.24 -2.23 16.48
N PRO A 85 -16.03 -1.55 17.64
CA PRO A 85 -14.88 -1.66 18.56
C PRO A 85 -15.02 -2.67 19.70
N PHE A 86 -13.88 -3.07 20.29
CA PHE A 86 -13.85 -3.71 21.61
C PHE A 86 -14.28 -2.69 22.67
N VAL A 87 -14.99 -3.13 23.71
CA VAL A 87 -15.42 -2.26 24.79
C VAL A 87 -14.79 -2.74 26.10
N SER A 88 -14.21 -1.81 26.85
CA SER A 88 -13.61 -2.14 28.15
C SER A 88 -14.67 -2.51 29.19
N ASP A 89 -14.37 -3.54 29.97
CA ASP A 89 -15.23 -4.06 31.03
C ASP A 89 -15.30 -3.14 32.27
N ALA A 90 -16.00 -3.60 33.32
CA ALA A 90 -16.12 -2.86 34.58
C ALA A 90 -14.76 -2.54 35.26
N GLN A 91 -13.70 -3.29 34.93
CA GLN A 91 -12.33 -3.07 35.40
C GLN A 91 -11.49 -2.26 34.40
N GLY A 92 -12.10 -1.75 33.33
CA GLY A 92 -11.48 -1.02 32.24
C GLY A 92 -10.59 -1.90 31.34
N GLN A 93 -10.75 -3.22 31.40
CA GLN A 93 -9.92 -4.16 30.66
C GLN A 93 -10.57 -4.64 29.37
N ILE A 94 -9.72 -4.99 28.41
CA ILE A 94 -10.08 -5.62 27.14
C ILE A 94 -9.14 -6.81 26.97
N THR A 95 -9.71 -8.00 26.80
CA THR A 95 -8.94 -9.21 26.53
C THR A 95 -9.04 -9.56 25.05
N LEU A 96 -7.91 -9.54 24.37
CA LEU A 96 -7.75 -9.95 22.99
C LEU A 96 -7.18 -11.36 22.95
N THR A 97 -7.71 -12.21 22.06
CA THR A 97 -7.25 -13.60 21.89
C THR A 97 -7.01 -13.94 20.42
N GLY A 98 -6.28 -15.03 20.16
CA GLY A 98 -6.04 -15.50 18.79
C GLY A 98 -5.29 -14.47 17.95
N GLU A 99 -5.82 -14.17 16.75
CA GLU A 99 -5.23 -13.17 15.84
C GLU A 99 -5.36 -11.73 16.36
N ASP A 100 -6.39 -11.42 17.17
CA ASP A 100 -6.58 -10.07 17.71
C ASP A 100 -5.43 -9.68 18.65
N ALA A 101 -4.83 -10.68 19.33
CA ALA A 101 -3.66 -10.49 20.19
C ALA A 101 -2.35 -10.26 19.42
N ASP A 102 -2.34 -10.48 18.09
CA ASP A 102 -1.17 -10.22 17.24
C ASP A 102 -1.10 -8.74 16.82
N HIS A 103 -2.15 -7.94 17.05
CA HIS A 103 -2.11 -6.51 16.78
C HIS A 103 -1.12 -5.76 17.67
N ARG A 104 -0.61 -4.66 17.10
CA ARG A 104 0.45 -3.86 17.72
C ARG A 104 0.09 -2.39 17.85
N ASN A 105 -0.87 -1.87 17.11
CA ASN A 105 -1.27 -0.47 17.17
C ASN A 105 -2.72 -0.41 17.64
N PHE A 106 -2.98 0.35 18.69
CA PHE A 106 -4.30 0.47 19.29
C PHE A 106 -4.67 1.94 19.46
N TYR A 107 -5.87 2.27 19.03
CA TYR A 107 -6.52 3.54 19.28
C TYR A 107 -7.72 3.31 20.21
N ALA A 108 -7.88 4.20 21.18
CA ALA A 108 -8.94 4.15 22.17
C ALA A 108 -9.74 5.45 22.18
N LEU A 109 -11.05 5.35 22.35
CA LEU A 109 -11.98 6.47 22.50
C LEU A 109 -12.86 6.25 23.72
N TYR A 110 -12.99 7.29 24.54
CA TYR A 110 -13.91 7.36 25.66
C TYR A 110 -14.90 8.51 25.43
N GLU A 111 -15.98 8.18 24.72
CA GLU A 111 -16.94 9.14 24.15
C GLU A 111 -17.59 10.04 25.21
N SER A 112 -17.93 9.48 26.38
CA SER A 112 -18.60 10.22 27.46
C SER A 112 -17.82 11.43 27.98
N ARG A 113 -16.50 11.47 27.73
CA ARG A 113 -15.63 12.59 28.09
C ARG A 113 -14.91 13.21 26.89
N GLY A 114 -15.11 12.69 25.68
CA GLY A 114 -14.35 13.12 24.49
C GLY A 114 -12.85 12.89 24.62
N TRP A 115 -12.44 11.75 25.21
CA TRP A 115 -11.03 11.44 25.39
C TRP A 115 -10.55 10.41 24.38
N ALA A 116 -9.32 10.57 23.89
CA ALA A 116 -8.69 9.68 22.93
C ALA A 116 -7.31 9.26 23.43
N GLY A 117 -6.80 8.16 22.89
CA GLY A 117 -5.48 7.65 23.24
C GLY A 117 -4.96 6.68 22.19
N TYR A 118 -3.64 6.61 22.07
CA TYR A 118 -2.99 5.67 21.17
C TYR A 118 -1.90 4.90 21.92
N LYS A 119 -1.75 3.61 21.59
CA LYS A 119 -0.71 2.75 22.15
C LYS A 119 -0.19 1.78 21.11
N GLN A 120 1.13 1.80 20.95
CA GLN A 120 1.84 0.72 20.31
C GLN A 120 2.29 -0.32 21.35
N VAL A 121 2.06 -1.59 21.04
CA VAL A 121 2.48 -2.77 21.81
C VAL A 121 3.67 -3.39 21.09
N LEU A 122 4.75 -3.65 21.81
CA LEU A 122 5.95 -4.29 21.26
C LEU A 122 5.74 -5.80 21.14
N GLU A 123 6.41 -6.41 20.16
CA GLU A 123 6.45 -7.86 20.00
C GLU A 123 7.07 -8.52 21.25
N GLY A 124 6.46 -9.61 21.73
CA GLY A 124 6.85 -10.25 23.00
C GLY A 124 6.16 -9.71 24.26
N SER A 125 5.27 -8.72 24.14
CA SER A 125 4.44 -8.23 25.28
C SER A 125 3.27 -9.17 25.62
N THR A 126 3.14 -10.30 24.93
CA THR A 126 2.07 -11.29 25.12
C THR A 126 2.11 -11.81 26.56
N GLY A 127 1.03 -11.61 27.32
CA GLY A 127 0.96 -11.91 28.77
C GLY A 127 1.19 -10.72 29.71
N SER A 128 1.60 -9.55 29.21
CA SER A 128 1.68 -8.31 29.99
C SER A 128 0.41 -7.46 29.87
N ARG A 129 0.02 -6.78 30.96
CA ARG A 129 -1.05 -5.77 30.94
C ARG A 129 -0.53 -4.49 30.31
N VAL A 130 -1.19 -4.01 29.26
CA VAL A 130 -0.80 -2.77 28.57
C VAL A 130 -1.85 -1.69 28.80
N ASP A 131 -1.41 -0.57 29.36
CA ASP A 131 -2.26 0.59 29.54
C ASP A 131 -2.28 1.47 28.27
N ILE A 132 -3.49 1.82 27.84
CA ILE A 132 -3.78 2.89 26.88
C ILE A 132 -4.28 4.08 27.68
N ARG A 133 -3.42 5.10 27.81
CA ARG A 133 -3.76 6.35 28.48
C ARG A 133 -4.63 7.19 27.56
N LEU A 134 -5.80 7.56 28.04
CA LEU A 134 -6.78 8.41 27.37
C LEU A 134 -6.67 9.83 27.94
N GLU A 135 -6.67 10.81 27.05
CA GLU A 135 -6.54 12.22 27.37
C GLU A 135 -7.60 13.03 26.60
N PRO A 136 -7.94 14.25 27.05
CA PRO A 136 -8.84 15.12 26.31
C PRO A 136 -8.41 15.26 24.84
N ALA A 137 -9.32 14.94 23.92
CA ALA A 137 -9.03 14.97 22.49
C ALA A 137 -9.31 16.35 21.89
N CYS A 138 -8.53 16.69 20.88
CA CYS A 138 -8.80 17.74 19.91
C CYS A 138 -9.44 17.11 18.67
N ARG A 139 -10.53 17.72 18.19
CA ARG A 139 -11.14 17.39 16.90
C ARG A 139 -10.35 18.09 15.79
N VAL A 140 -9.56 17.32 15.05
CA VAL A 140 -8.83 17.78 13.87
C VAL A 140 -9.64 17.44 12.64
N HIS A 141 -10.05 18.43 11.86
CA HIS A 141 -10.89 18.18 10.67
C HIS A 141 -10.49 19.08 9.51
N GLY A 142 -10.93 18.74 8.31
CA GLY A 142 -10.67 19.54 7.12
C GLY A 142 -11.21 18.89 5.85
N GLN A 143 -10.81 19.47 4.72
CA GLN A 143 -11.33 19.11 3.41
C GLN A 143 -10.17 18.97 2.41
N LEU A 144 -10.15 17.85 1.72
CA LEU A 144 -9.29 17.55 0.58
C LEU A 144 -10.08 17.80 -0.70
N THR A 145 -9.44 18.45 -1.66
CA THR A 145 -10.02 18.77 -2.98
C THR A 145 -8.96 18.58 -4.05
N SER A 146 -9.34 18.58 -5.32
CA SER A 146 -8.37 18.66 -6.42
C SER A 146 -8.95 19.38 -7.62
N ARG A 147 -8.65 20.69 -7.70
CA ARG A 147 -9.00 21.50 -8.88
C ARG A 147 -8.31 21.00 -10.15
N GLY A 148 -7.18 20.31 -10.02
CA GLY A 148 -6.47 19.72 -11.16
C GLY A 148 -7.23 18.55 -11.76
N PHE A 149 -7.68 17.60 -10.94
CA PHE A 149 -8.53 16.49 -11.41
C PHE A 149 -9.88 16.99 -11.95
N ASP A 150 -10.47 18.02 -11.33
CA ASP A 150 -11.68 18.67 -11.87
C ASP A 150 -11.46 19.21 -13.30
N ARG A 151 -10.31 19.87 -13.56
CA ARG A 151 -9.95 20.36 -14.90
C ARG A 151 -9.66 19.25 -15.89
N LEU A 152 -9.10 18.13 -15.44
CA LEU A 152 -8.87 16.95 -16.28
C LEU A 152 -10.19 16.25 -16.66
N GLY A 153 -11.30 16.57 -15.98
CA GLY A 153 -12.61 15.96 -16.24
C GLY A 153 -12.81 14.61 -15.55
N TYR A 154 -11.93 14.27 -14.60
CA TYR A 154 -11.99 13.04 -13.83
C TYR A 154 -11.96 13.40 -12.34
N PRO A 155 -13.10 13.65 -11.66
CA PRO A 155 -13.05 13.96 -10.24
C PRO A 155 -12.46 12.79 -9.45
N LEU A 156 -11.85 13.10 -8.30
CA LEU A 156 -11.32 12.08 -7.41
C LEU A 156 -12.43 11.13 -6.97
N SER A 157 -12.13 9.83 -6.96
CA SER A 157 -13.06 8.81 -6.47
C SER A 157 -13.05 8.73 -4.95
N LYS A 158 -11.87 8.95 -4.34
CA LYS A 158 -11.70 9.07 -2.90
C LYS A 158 -10.40 9.81 -2.58
N THR A 159 -10.31 10.28 -1.35
CA THR A 159 -9.11 10.84 -0.75
C THR A 159 -8.75 10.04 0.49
N VAL A 160 -7.46 9.99 0.79
CA VAL A 160 -6.93 9.35 1.98
C VAL A 160 -6.05 10.33 2.74
N ALA A 161 -6.30 10.48 4.04
CA ALA A 161 -5.48 11.24 4.97
C ALA A 161 -4.82 10.27 5.95
N PHE A 162 -3.51 10.07 5.84
CA PHE A 162 -2.71 9.23 6.73
C PHE A 162 -2.17 10.09 7.87
N LEU A 163 -2.30 9.60 9.10
CA LEU A 163 -1.79 10.26 10.28
C LEU A 163 -0.62 9.49 10.87
N TYR A 164 0.50 10.18 11.03
CA TYR A 164 1.72 9.66 11.62
C TYR A 164 2.00 10.37 12.95
N ASP A 165 2.69 9.70 13.86
CA ASP A 165 3.29 10.37 15.01
C ASP A 165 4.63 11.05 14.65
N SER A 166 5.22 11.72 15.64
CA SER A 166 6.53 12.38 15.51
C SER A 166 7.72 11.45 15.26
N ARG A 167 7.49 10.13 15.09
CA ARG A 167 8.50 9.12 14.74
C ARG A 167 8.17 8.45 13.40
N GLU A 168 7.32 9.08 12.59
CA GLU A 168 6.88 8.59 11.27
C GLU A 168 6.15 7.25 11.34
N ARG A 169 5.56 6.91 12.49
CA ARG A 169 4.77 5.67 12.62
C ARG A 169 3.33 5.97 12.26
N LEU A 170 2.79 5.22 11.30
CA LEU A 170 1.38 5.32 10.91
C LEU A 170 0.49 4.93 12.10
N LEU A 171 -0.35 5.86 12.52
CA LEU A 171 -1.31 5.69 13.61
C LEU A 171 -2.67 5.23 13.07
N MET A 172 -3.14 5.91 12.03
CA MET A 172 -4.47 5.74 11.43
C MET A 172 -4.56 6.41 10.07
N TYR A 173 -5.58 6.08 9.29
CA TYR A 173 -5.94 6.87 8.11
C TYR A 173 -7.45 7.03 7.95
N PHE A 174 -7.84 8.11 7.29
CA PHE A 174 -9.22 8.46 6.99
C PHE A 174 -9.43 8.40 5.47
N VAL A 175 -10.43 7.65 5.02
CA VAL A 175 -10.81 7.54 3.61
C VAL A 175 -12.15 8.23 3.41
N SER A 176 -12.24 9.07 2.39
CA SER A 176 -13.45 9.85 2.11
C SER A 176 -13.69 9.98 0.62
N GLU A 177 -14.93 9.73 0.19
CA GLU A 177 -15.38 9.99 -1.18
C GLU A 177 -15.70 11.47 -1.41
N ARG A 178 -15.98 12.23 -0.34
CA ARG A 178 -16.30 13.66 -0.42
C ARG A 178 -15.13 14.56 -0.03
N GLY A 179 -13.95 14.00 0.19
CA GLY A 179 -12.74 14.71 0.59
C GLY A 179 -12.63 15.10 2.08
N ARG A 180 -13.61 14.81 2.94
CA ARG A 180 -13.54 15.22 4.35
C ARG A 180 -12.63 14.29 5.15
N TYR A 181 -11.93 14.85 6.13
CA TYR A 181 -11.26 14.04 7.15
C TYR A 181 -11.56 14.57 8.54
N GLU A 182 -11.59 13.66 9.52
CA GLU A 182 -11.74 14.00 10.92
C GLU A 182 -10.98 13.00 11.79
N PHE A 183 -10.19 13.52 12.73
CA PHE A 183 -9.47 12.75 13.74
C PHE A 183 -9.75 13.31 15.13
N LEU A 184 -9.81 12.42 16.13
CA LEU A 184 -9.82 12.80 17.53
C LEU A 184 -8.46 12.45 18.13
N LEU A 185 -7.65 13.46 18.43
CA LEU A 185 -6.25 13.29 18.78
C LEU A 185 -5.92 13.96 20.11
N PRO A 186 -5.17 13.30 21.00
CA PRO A 186 -4.55 13.97 22.15
C PRO A 186 -3.64 15.13 21.72
N SER A 187 -3.27 15.97 22.69
CA SER A 187 -2.23 16.97 22.44
C SER A 187 -0.90 16.32 22.06
N GLY A 188 -0.19 16.91 21.12
CA GLY A 188 1.04 16.32 20.60
C GLY A 188 1.45 16.87 19.25
N ARG A 189 2.44 16.19 18.65
CA ARG A 189 2.93 16.45 17.30
C ARG A 189 2.64 15.24 16.42
N TYR A 190 2.09 15.52 15.26
CA TYR A 190 1.70 14.52 14.26
C TYR A 190 2.11 15.01 12.87
N GLU A 191 2.14 14.11 11.92
CA GLU A 191 2.25 14.45 10.49
C GLU A 191 1.02 13.93 9.78
N LEU A 192 0.45 14.74 8.89
CA LEU A 192 -0.64 14.34 8.02
C LEU A 192 -0.11 14.22 6.60
N GLU A 193 -0.27 13.05 5.98
CA GLU A 193 -0.03 12.85 4.55
C GLU A 193 -1.36 12.67 3.83
N CYS A 194 -1.63 13.48 2.81
CA CYS A 194 -2.87 13.45 2.05
C CYS A 194 -2.61 13.04 0.60
N VAL A 195 -3.48 12.17 0.08
CA VAL A 195 -3.47 11.71 -1.32
C VAL A 195 -4.90 11.55 -1.82
N GLY A 196 -5.11 11.79 -3.12
CA GLY A 196 -6.34 11.53 -3.84
C GLY A 196 -6.16 10.41 -4.85
N GLU A 197 -7.14 9.52 -4.95
CA GLU A 197 -7.20 8.46 -5.94
C GLU A 197 -8.24 8.79 -7.03
N GLY A 198 -7.76 8.83 -8.27
CA GLY A 198 -8.58 8.95 -9.47
C GLY A 198 -8.91 7.59 -10.11
N PRO A 199 -9.51 7.58 -11.30
CA PRO A 199 -9.78 6.35 -12.04
C PRO A 199 -8.47 5.64 -12.45
N ALA A 200 -8.55 4.32 -12.66
CA ALA A 200 -7.45 3.55 -13.24
C ALA A 200 -6.08 3.75 -12.53
N GLY A 201 -6.11 3.88 -11.20
CA GLY A 201 -4.91 3.96 -10.36
C GLY A 201 -4.08 5.24 -10.49
N ILE A 202 -4.56 6.26 -11.22
CA ILE A 202 -3.90 7.57 -11.23
C ILE A 202 -4.20 8.30 -9.93
N GLU A 203 -3.24 9.09 -9.45
CA GLU A 203 -3.29 9.69 -8.11
C GLU A 203 -2.83 11.14 -8.12
N THR A 204 -3.13 11.85 -7.04
CA THR A 204 -2.56 13.18 -6.77
C THR A 204 -1.14 13.05 -6.25
N GLN A 205 -0.40 14.15 -6.29
CA GLN A 205 0.79 14.31 -5.48
C GLN A 205 0.43 14.17 -4.01
N ARG A 206 1.38 13.65 -3.23
CA ARG A 206 1.25 13.56 -1.77
C ARG A 206 1.59 14.90 -1.14
N VAL A 207 0.70 15.39 -0.29
CA VAL A 207 0.96 16.59 0.51
C VAL A 207 1.17 16.16 1.94
N ARG A 208 2.32 16.55 2.51
CA ARG A 208 2.63 16.34 3.93
C ARG A 208 2.60 17.65 4.68
N TRP A 209 2.06 17.64 5.89
CA TRP A 209 2.14 18.78 6.78
C TRP A 209 2.38 18.35 8.24
N GLU A 210 2.92 19.26 9.05
CA GLU A 210 3.04 19.04 10.49
C GLU A 210 1.79 19.54 11.22
N LEU A 211 1.24 18.70 12.09
CA LEU A 211 0.16 19.01 13.02
C LEU A 211 0.72 19.20 14.41
N ARG A 212 0.37 20.30 15.06
CA ARG A 212 0.64 20.52 16.48
C ARG A 212 -0.65 20.84 17.21
N ILE A 213 -0.92 20.06 18.26
CA ILE A 213 -2.12 20.18 19.08
C ILE A 213 -1.67 20.57 20.49
N GLU A 214 -2.13 21.73 20.96
CA GLU A 214 -1.86 22.20 22.33
C GLU A 214 -2.77 21.48 23.36
N THR A 215 -2.35 21.42 24.62
CA THR A 215 -3.01 20.63 25.68
C THR A 215 -4.50 20.95 25.87
N ASP A 216 -4.89 22.21 25.73
CA ASP A 216 -6.27 22.67 25.90
C ASP A 216 -7.02 22.89 24.58
N GLN A 217 -6.39 22.58 23.46
CA GLN A 217 -7.02 22.72 22.15
C GLN A 217 -8.09 21.63 21.97
N ARG A 218 -9.31 22.07 21.66
CA ARG A 218 -10.47 21.17 21.45
C ARG A 218 -10.82 20.99 19.98
N GLU A 219 -10.40 21.93 19.14
CA GLU A 219 -10.67 21.92 17.72
C GLU A 219 -9.47 22.49 16.95
N LEU A 220 -9.16 21.87 15.81
CA LEU A 220 -8.17 22.31 14.85
C LEU A 220 -8.75 22.15 13.45
N ASP A 221 -9.12 23.28 12.84
CA ASP A 221 -9.54 23.32 11.45
C ASP A 221 -8.31 23.31 10.54
N GLY A 222 -8.20 22.25 9.75
CA GLY A 222 -7.14 22.05 8.78
C GLY A 222 -7.37 22.78 7.46
N GLY A 223 -8.55 23.38 7.29
CA GLY A 223 -8.94 24.11 6.10
C GLY A 223 -9.12 23.22 4.87
N VAL A 224 -8.92 23.82 3.71
CA VAL A 224 -9.02 23.15 2.40
C VAL A 224 -7.63 22.93 1.84
N ILE A 225 -7.29 21.67 1.57
CA ILE A 225 -6.05 21.27 0.91
C ILE A 225 -6.38 20.88 -0.54
N ASP A 226 -5.78 21.58 -1.48
CA ASP A 226 -5.91 21.30 -2.93
C ASP A 226 -4.76 20.38 -3.36
N LEU A 227 -5.09 19.14 -3.72
CA LEU A 227 -4.15 18.10 -4.10
C LEU A 227 -3.88 18.17 -5.61
N ALA A 228 -2.66 18.51 -6.02
CA ALA A 228 -2.30 18.59 -7.43
C ALA A 228 -2.22 17.18 -8.07
N PRO A 229 -2.57 17.00 -9.36
CA PRO A 229 -2.38 15.73 -10.05
C PRO A 229 -0.89 15.36 -10.16
N THR A 230 -0.61 14.06 -10.16
CA THR A 230 0.70 13.57 -10.64
C THR A 230 0.82 13.80 -12.14
N LYS A 231 2.06 13.83 -12.65
CA LYS A 231 2.30 13.90 -14.09
C LYS A 231 1.65 12.72 -14.83
N LEU A 232 1.65 11.53 -14.23
CA LEU A 232 0.97 10.38 -14.81
C LEU A 232 -0.55 10.58 -14.90
N ALA A 233 -1.16 11.23 -13.92
CA ALA A 233 -2.58 11.58 -13.97
C ALA A 233 -2.88 12.59 -15.10
N GLU A 234 -1.98 13.54 -15.37
CA GLU A 234 -2.12 14.46 -16.50
C GLU A 234 -1.99 13.77 -17.87
N LEU A 235 -1.28 12.64 -17.92
CA LEU A 235 -1.17 11.82 -19.13
C LEU A 235 -2.40 10.93 -19.37
N TYR A 236 -3.28 10.75 -18.37
CA TYR A 236 -4.43 9.86 -18.50
C TYR A 236 -5.36 10.27 -19.67
N GLY A 237 -5.60 9.34 -20.58
CA GLY A 237 -6.35 9.57 -21.82
C GLY A 237 -5.59 10.35 -22.90
N GLN A 238 -4.36 10.78 -22.64
CA GLN A 238 -3.48 11.47 -23.60
C GLN A 238 -2.57 10.49 -24.31
N ALA A 239 -2.05 10.91 -25.47
CA ALA A 239 -1.05 10.14 -26.21
C ALA A 239 0.17 9.85 -25.32
N ALA A 240 0.58 8.59 -25.30
CA ALA A 240 1.71 8.12 -24.51
C ALA A 240 3.04 8.78 -24.98
N PRO A 241 3.89 9.27 -24.05
CA PRO A 241 5.22 9.75 -24.40
C PRO A 241 6.03 8.68 -25.18
N PRO A 242 6.73 9.04 -26.27
CA PRO A 242 7.45 8.08 -27.09
C PRO A 242 8.70 7.54 -26.38
N LEU A 243 9.15 6.33 -26.75
CA LEU A 243 10.31 5.64 -26.15
C LEU A 243 11.68 6.18 -26.62
N LYS A 244 11.80 7.50 -26.81
CA LYS A 244 12.97 8.16 -27.42
C LYS A 244 14.25 8.07 -26.59
N GLU A 245 14.10 7.92 -25.28
CA GLU A 245 15.20 7.91 -24.32
C GLU A 245 15.81 6.51 -24.12
N ILE A 246 15.27 5.48 -24.80
CA ILE A 246 15.83 4.13 -24.77
C ILE A 246 17.03 4.04 -25.70
N VAL A 247 18.20 3.74 -25.15
CA VAL A 247 19.46 3.69 -25.92
C VAL A 247 19.89 2.29 -26.34
N GLU A 248 19.39 1.27 -25.66
CA GLU A 248 19.72 -0.13 -25.94
C GLU A 248 18.54 -1.02 -25.56
N TRP A 249 18.36 -2.11 -26.30
CA TRP A 249 17.26 -3.05 -26.15
C TRP A 249 17.76 -4.46 -25.92
N ARG A 250 17.27 -5.11 -24.87
CA ARG A 250 17.41 -6.54 -24.62
C ARG A 250 16.24 -7.29 -25.24
N GLY A 251 16.53 -8.38 -25.95
CA GLY A 251 15.54 -9.35 -26.43
C GLY A 251 14.91 -9.07 -27.79
N GLN A 252 14.71 -7.80 -28.19
CA GLN A 252 14.16 -7.42 -29.50
C GLN A 252 14.81 -6.13 -30.04
N PRO A 253 14.72 -5.85 -31.36
CA PRO A 253 15.09 -4.55 -31.92
C PRO A 253 14.25 -3.40 -31.35
N PRO A 254 14.67 -2.14 -31.53
CA PRO A 254 13.96 -0.97 -31.03
C PRO A 254 12.47 -0.96 -31.38
N LEU A 255 11.63 -0.69 -30.38
CA LEU A 255 10.19 -0.56 -30.54
C LEU A 255 9.76 0.90 -30.56
N GLU A 256 8.73 1.19 -31.36
CA GLU A 256 8.05 2.48 -31.38
C GLU A 256 6.59 2.30 -30.95
N LEU A 257 6.09 3.11 -30.02
CA LEU A 257 4.69 3.00 -29.59
C LEU A 257 3.69 3.15 -30.74
N LEU A 258 4.04 3.93 -31.76
CA LEU A 258 3.18 4.14 -32.93
C LEU A 258 2.95 2.84 -33.72
N SER A 259 3.97 1.98 -33.83
CA SER A 259 3.85 0.69 -34.53
C SER A 259 3.11 -0.36 -33.72
N LEU A 260 2.90 -0.12 -32.42
CA LEU A 260 2.16 -0.99 -31.52
C LEU A 260 0.67 -0.65 -31.41
N ARG A 261 0.19 0.40 -32.09
CA ARG A 261 -1.26 0.70 -32.15
C ARG A 261 -2.06 -0.51 -32.62
N GLY A 262 -3.22 -0.71 -32.00
CA GLY A 262 -4.02 -1.92 -32.10
C GLY A 262 -3.74 -2.92 -30.97
N ASN A 263 -2.62 -2.80 -30.27
CA ASN A 263 -2.28 -3.60 -29.10
C ASN A 263 -2.43 -2.80 -27.81
N VAL A 264 -2.71 -3.49 -26.71
CA VAL A 264 -2.53 -2.94 -25.37
C VAL A 264 -1.06 -3.03 -25.01
N VAL A 265 -0.43 -1.91 -24.64
CA VAL A 265 0.98 -1.89 -24.24
C VAL A 265 1.09 -1.74 -22.72
N VAL A 266 1.85 -2.62 -22.08
CA VAL A 266 2.12 -2.62 -20.64
C VAL A 266 3.57 -2.21 -20.42
N LEU A 267 3.79 -0.94 -20.07
CA LEU A 267 5.11 -0.41 -19.72
C LEU A 267 5.39 -0.67 -18.24
N VAL A 268 6.46 -1.41 -17.96
CA VAL A 268 6.88 -1.73 -16.60
C VAL A 268 8.17 -0.99 -16.30
N PHE A 269 8.09 0.06 -15.51
CA PHE A 269 9.25 0.82 -15.04
C PHE A 269 9.86 0.11 -13.83
N TRP A 270 11.14 -0.26 -13.94
CA TRP A 270 11.86 -1.05 -12.93
C TRP A 270 13.37 -0.75 -12.90
N GLY A 271 14.04 -1.25 -11.86
CA GLY A 271 15.50 -1.26 -11.77
C GLY A 271 16.01 -2.60 -11.25
N SER A 272 17.17 -3.05 -11.74
CA SER A 272 17.80 -4.32 -11.34
C SER A 272 18.19 -4.38 -9.87
N TRP A 273 18.35 -3.22 -9.22
CA TRP A 273 18.58 -3.09 -7.78
C TRP A 273 17.30 -3.20 -6.94
N SER A 274 16.12 -3.07 -7.54
CA SER A 274 14.85 -3.05 -6.82
C SER A 274 14.31 -4.46 -6.59
N ARG A 275 14.49 -4.97 -5.36
CA ARG A 275 14.00 -6.29 -4.97
C ARG A 275 12.49 -6.49 -5.23
N PRO A 276 11.60 -5.54 -4.91
CA PRO A 276 10.18 -5.67 -5.26
C PRO A 276 9.97 -5.85 -6.77
N CYS A 277 10.69 -5.10 -7.62
CA CYS A 277 10.60 -5.27 -9.08
C CYS A 277 10.95 -6.69 -9.49
N LEU A 278 12.08 -7.21 -9.01
CA LEU A 278 12.55 -8.56 -9.32
C LEU A 278 11.54 -9.64 -8.90
N GLN A 279 10.89 -9.44 -7.74
CA GLN A 279 9.85 -10.35 -7.22
C GLN A 279 8.54 -10.29 -8.02
N THR A 280 8.24 -9.17 -8.67
CA THR A 280 7.05 -9.02 -9.53
C THR A 280 7.27 -9.50 -10.97
N MET A 281 8.50 -9.72 -11.42
CA MET A 281 8.75 -10.19 -12.80
C MET A 281 8.07 -11.51 -13.16
N PRO A 282 8.05 -12.55 -12.30
CA PRO A 282 7.31 -13.78 -12.61
C PRO A 282 5.86 -13.50 -12.97
N GLN A 283 5.23 -12.55 -12.27
CA GLN A 283 3.87 -12.16 -12.56
C GLN A 283 3.76 -11.61 -14.00
N LEU A 284 4.61 -10.65 -14.36
CA LEU A 284 4.64 -10.13 -15.74
C LEU A 284 4.91 -11.22 -16.79
N MET A 285 5.69 -12.24 -16.46
CA MET A 285 5.94 -13.38 -17.35
C MET A 285 4.68 -14.23 -17.58
N GLU A 286 3.87 -14.53 -16.55
CA GLU A 286 2.61 -15.27 -16.79
C GLU A 286 1.55 -14.37 -17.46
N LEU A 287 1.55 -13.05 -17.19
CA LEU A 287 0.72 -12.11 -17.94
C LEU A 287 1.06 -12.14 -19.43
N HIS A 288 2.35 -12.15 -19.77
CA HIS A 288 2.81 -12.33 -21.14
C HIS A 288 2.31 -13.65 -21.73
N ASP A 289 2.47 -14.77 -21.01
CA ASP A 289 2.04 -16.08 -21.51
C ASP A 289 0.54 -16.15 -21.80
N MET A 290 -0.28 -15.50 -20.98
CA MET A 290 -1.72 -15.48 -21.16
C MET A 290 -2.17 -14.59 -22.32
N TYR A 291 -1.53 -13.43 -22.51
CA TYR A 291 -2.10 -12.35 -23.34
C TYR A 291 -1.24 -11.89 -24.52
N ALA A 292 0.00 -12.37 -24.69
CA ALA A 292 0.86 -11.95 -25.81
C ALA A 292 0.22 -12.23 -27.17
N GLU A 293 -0.40 -13.39 -27.34
CA GLU A 293 -1.10 -13.77 -28.58
C GLU A 293 -2.46 -13.07 -28.74
N GLN A 294 -2.95 -12.39 -27.69
CA GLN A 294 -4.22 -11.68 -27.68
C GLN A 294 -4.07 -10.18 -27.95
N GLY A 295 -2.85 -9.71 -28.26
CA GLY A 295 -2.59 -8.29 -28.52
C GLY A 295 -2.17 -7.49 -27.28
N VAL A 296 -1.57 -8.13 -26.27
CA VAL A 296 -0.90 -7.43 -25.16
C VAL A 296 0.61 -7.48 -25.36
N VAL A 297 1.25 -6.31 -25.35
CA VAL A 297 2.71 -6.17 -25.50
C VAL A 297 3.28 -5.63 -24.20
N ILE A 298 4.10 -6.43 -23.51
CA ILE A 298 4.81 -5.99 -22.31
C ILE A 298 6.17 -5.41 -22.73
N ILE A 299 6.56 -4.28 -22.15
CA ILE A 299 7.88 -3.67 -22.31
C ILE A 299 8.43 -3.32 -20.94
N GLY A 300 9.58 -3.90 -20.58
CA GLY A 300 10.34 -3.47 -19.42
C GLY A 300 11.10 -2.18 -19.73
N VAL A 301 10.92 -1.15 -18.92
CA VAL A 301 11.72 0.08 -18.97
C VAL A 301 12.65 0.06 -17.77
N HIS A 302 13.91 -0.30 -18.00
CA HIS A 302 14.92 -0.31 -16.95
C HIS A 302 15.48 1.10 -16.76
N ASP A 303 15.68 1.51 -15.51
CA ASP A 303 16.29 2.79 -15.16
C ASP A 303 17.73 2.96 -15.69
N ASN A 304 18.29 4.16 -15.51
CA ASN A 304 19.63 4.51 -15.98
C ASN A 304 20.80 3.94 -15.14
N SER A 305 20.54 3.02 -14.20
CA SER A 305 21.56 2.49 -13.29
C SER A 305 22.55 1.50 -13.93
N VAL A 306 22.30 1.12 -15.19
CA VAL A 306 23.17 0.26 -16.01
C VAL A 306 23.44 0.92 -17.36
N ALA A 307 24.65 0.74 -17.88
CA ALA A 307 25.05 1.35 -19.14
C ALA A 307 24.85 0.46 -20.36
N THR A 308 24.77 -0.85 -20.20
CA THR A 308 24.63 -1.79 -21.32
C THR A 308 23.74 -2.96 -20.97
N VAL A 309 23.22 -3.67 -21.98
CA VAL A 309 22.47 -4.92 -21.76
C VAL A 309 23.36 -5.98 -21.10
N ALA A 310 24.65 -6.02 -21.42
CA ALA A 310 25.59 -6.94 -20.80
C ALA A 310 25.75 -6.70 -19.29
N GLU A 311 25.80 -5.42 -18.86
CA GLU A 311 25.82 -5.07 -17.44
C GLU A 311 24.50 -5.43 -16.74
N LEU A 312 23.37 -5.21 -17.41
CA LEU A 312 22.07 -5.63 -16.90
C LEU A 312 22.03 -7.15 -16.71
N ASP A 313 22.38 -7.94 -17.72
CA ASP A 313 22.39 -9.41 -17.66
C ASP A 313 23.27 -9.92 -16.51
N ALA A 314 24.44 -9.31 -16.31
CA ALA A 314 25.32 -9.66 -15.19
C ALA A 314 24.66 -9.42 -13.82
N LYS A 315 23.86 -8.36 -13.66
CA LYS A 315 23.12 -8.07 -12.42
C LYS A 315 21.89 -8.98 -12.23
N LEU A 316 21.32 -9.52 -13.30
CA LEU A 316 20.10 -10.33 -13.23
C LEU A 316 20.35 -11.81 -12.94
N VAL A 317 21.61 -12.27 -12.89
CA VAL A 317 21.95 -13.70 -12.64
C VAL A 317 21.30 -14.23 -11.36
N GLU A 318 21.38 -13.47 -10.26
CA GLU A 318 20.77 -13.87 -8.99
C GLU A 318 19.25 -13.87 -9.09
N ALA A 319 18.66 -12.83 -9.70
CA ALA A 319 17.21 -12.73 -9.85
C ALA A 319 16.64 -13.87 -10.68
N HIS A 320 17.31 -14.20 -11.78
CA HIS A 320 16.99 -15.32 -12.64
C HIS A 320 16.94 -16.64 -11.86
N GLN A 321 17.86 -16.84 -10.92
CA GLN A 321 17.93 -18.07 -10.12
C GLN A 321 16.94 -18.08 -8.94
N LEU A 322 16.81 -16.97 -8.21
CA LEU A 322 16.07 -16.91 -6.94
C LEU A 322 14.60 -16.52 -7.11
N TYR A 323 14.30 -15.63 -8.05
CA TYR A 323 12.96 -15.05 -8.20
C TYR A 323 12.25 -15.58 -9.44
N TRP A 324 12.97 -15.82 -10.54
CA TRP A 324 12.34 -16.10 -11.85
C TRP A 324 12.28 -17.59 -12.21
N GLY A 325 12.68 -18.48 -11.31
CA GLY A 325 12.63 -19.92 -11.56
C GLY A 325 13.49 -20.37 -12.74
N ARG A 326 14.59 -19.63 -13.03
CA ARG A 326 15.48 -19.81 -14.18
C ARG A 326 14.80 -19.61 -15.53
N ARG A 327 13.82 -18.71 -15.57
CA ARG A 327 13.16 -18.28 -16.77
C ARG A 327 13.67 -16.90 -17.17
N ASP A 328 14.05 -16.76 -18.43
CA ASP A 328 14.37 -15.47 -19.04
C ASP A 328 13.11 -14.60 -19.18
N LEU A 329 13.29 -13.28 -19.17
CA LEU A 329 12.22 -12.33 -19.49
C LEU A 329 11.77 -12.56 -20.94
N PRO A 330 10.49 -12.91 -21.19
CA PRO A 330 9.99 -13.21 -22.54
C PRO A 330 9.65 -11.95 -23.34
N PHE A 331 9.71 -10.78 -22.71
CA PHE A 331 9.41 -9.48 -23.28
C PHE A 331 10.65 -8.60 -23.39
N PRO A 332 10.66 -7.62 -24.31
CA PRO A 332 11.79 -6.71 -24.49
C PRO A 332 12.00 -5.81 -23.26
N VAL A 333 13.27 -5.47 -23.01
CA VAL A 333 13.66 -4.49 -22.00
C VAL A 333 14.45 -3.37 -22.67
N GLY A 334 13.97 -2.14 -22.56
CA GLY A 334 14.69 -0.94 -22.95
C GLY A 334 15.47 -0.34 -21.79
N LEU A 335 16.71 0.09 -22.03
CA LEU A 335 17.52 0.84 -21.06
C LEU A 335 17.28 2.34 -21.23
N ASP A 336 16.62 2.95 -20.25
CA ASP A 336 16.35 4.38 -20.21
C ASP A 336 17.61 5.19 -19.87
N ARG A 337 17.68 6.42 -20.38
CA ARG A 337 18.79 7.36 -20.16
C ARG A 337 18.27 8.75 -19.93
N GLY A 338 19.07 9.56 -19.25
CA GLY A 338 18.73 10.93 -18.93
C GLY A 338 18.93 11.22 -17.45
N PRO A 339 18.44 12.40 -17.00
CA PRO A 339 18.55 12.81 -15.60
C PRO A 339 17.76 11.89 -14.67
N ASN A 340 18.00 12.01 -13.36
CA ASN A 340 17.35 11.23 -12.31
C ASN A 340 17.47 9.72 -12.55
N TRP A 341 16.35 9.04 -12.80
CA TRP A 341 16.26 7.62 -13.08
C TRP A 341 16.22 7.29 -14.58
N GLY A 342 16.15 8.32 -15.42
CA GLY A 342 16.01 8.22 -16.87
C GLY A 342 14.95 9.18 -17.41
N GLY A 343 15.13 9.60 -18.66
CA GLY A 343 14.27 10.60 -19.29
C GLY A 343 12.87 10.07 -19.58
N LEU A 344 12.71 8.76 -19.84
CA LEU A 344 11.40 8.15 -19.98
C LEU A 344 10.68 8.02 -18.64
N HIS A 345 11.38 7.66 -17.55
CA HIS A 345 10.82 7.70 -16.20
C HIS A 345 10.29 9.10 -15.85
N ASP A 346 11.10 10.13 -16.12
CA ASP A 346 10.71 11.53 -15.92
C ASP A 346 9.55 11.91 -16.85
N ALA A 347 9.51 11.43 -18.09
CA ALA A 347 8.43 11.71 -19.05
C ALA A 347 7.07 11.17 -18.57
N TYR A 348 7.06 10.01 -17.89
CA TYR A 348 5.86 9.43 -17.29
C TYR A 348 5.63 9.86 -15.82
N GLY A 349 6.59 10.57 -15.22
CA GLY A 349 6.52 11.00 -13.81
C GLY A 349 6.59 9.83 -12.84
N VAL A 350 7.41 8.82 -13.14
CA VAL A 350 7.58 7.64 -12.30
C VAL A 350 8.58 7.93 -11.20
N ASP A 351 8.13 7.80 -9.96
CA ASP A 351 8.92 8.00 -8.74
C ASP A 351 8.85 6.82 -7.76
N GLN A 352 8.13 5.75 -8.11
CA GLN A 352 7.98 4.52 -7.33
C GLN A 352 8.25 3.28 -8.17
N TRP A 353 8.71 2.21 -7.51
CA TRP A 353 9.21 1.00 -8.17
C TRP A 353 8.63 -0.29 -7.57
N PRO A 354 8.11 -1.22 -8.38
CA PRO A 354 7.83 -1.06 -9.82
C PRO A 354 6.65 -0.11 -10.04
N THR A 355 6.59 0.50 -11.22
CA THR A 355 5.37 1.16 -11.72
C THR A 355 4.98 0.54 -13.05
N THR A 356 3.71 0.12 -13.18
CA THR A 356 3.17 -0.39 -14.44
C THR A 356 2.17 0.59 -15.01
N VAL A 357 2.49 1.15 -16.18
CA VAL A 357 1.63 2.05 -16.95
C VAL A 357 1.06 1.29 -18.13
N VAL A 358 -0.23 1.43 -18.36
CA VAL A 358 -0.92 0.76 -19.48
C VAL A 358 -1.28 1.79 -20.53
N ILE A 359 -1.13 1.41 -21.78
CA ILE A 359 -1.47 2.20 -22.96
C ILE A 359 -2.52 1.40 -23.73
N ASP A 360 -3.61 2.08 -24.10
CA ASP A 360 -4.71 1.48 -24.87
C ASP A 360 -4.33 1.24 -26.35
N PRO A 361 -5.16 0.52 -27.11
CA PRO A 361 -4.92 0.26 -28.54
C PRO A 361 -4.82 1.52 -29.42
N ASN A 362 -5.28 2.68 -28.96
CA ASN A 362 -5.16 3.95 -29.69
C ASN A 362 -3.79 4.63 -29.46
N GLY A 363 -3.01 4.14 -28.49
CA GLY A 363 -1.74 4.72 -28.08
C GLY A 363 -1.88 5.78 -26.98
N ASN A 364 -3.00 5.78 -26.25
CA ASN A 364 -3.23 6.71 -25.13
C ASN A 364 -3.00 6.02 -23.78
N VAL A 365 -2.53 6.76 -22.77
CA VAL A 365 -2.32 6.21 -21.42
C VAL A 365 -3.67 5.86 -20.80
N ALA A 366 -3.85 4.58 -20.48
CA ALA A 366 -5.04 4.00 -19.87
C ALA A 366 -4.96 3.94 -18.32
N GLY A 367 -3.83 4.29 -17.73
CA GLY A 367 -3.66 4.41 -16.27
C GLY A 367 -2.49 3.62 -15.70
N LYS A 368 -2.49 3.48 -14.37
CA LYS A 368 -1.49 2.78 -13.56
C LYS A 368 -2.14 1.56 -12.91
N PHE A 369 -1.54 0.39 -13.06
CA PHE A 369 -2.14 -0.86 -12.57
C PHE A 369 -1.10 -1.73 -11.87
N SER A 370 -1.57 -2.68 -11.05
CA SER A 370 -0.75 -3.83 -10.65
C SER A 370 -1.06 -5.03 -11.56
N PRO A 371 -0.06 -5.83 -11.97
CA PRO A 371 -0.26 -6.93 -12.92
C PRO A 371 -1.31 -7.98 -12.48
N TRP A 372 -1.42 -8.29 -11.19
CA TRP A 372 -2.16 -9.46 -10.68
C TRP A 372 -3.59 -9.23 -10.21
N GLY A 373 -3.99 -7.97 -10.08
CA GLY A 373 -5.34 -7.65 -9.62
C GLY A 373 -6.02 -6.72 -10.60
N ALA A 374 -5.61 -5.46 -10.54
CA ALA A 374 -6.27 -4.40 -11.30
C ALA A 374 -6.05 -4.56 -12.81
N LEU A 375 -4.84 -4.89 -13.27
CA LEU A 375 -4.57 -5.01 -14.71
C LEU A 375 -5.30 -6.19 -15.34
N GLN A 376 -5.17 -7.40 -14.78
CA GLN A 376 -5.79 -8.58 -15.36
C GLN A 376 -7.33 -8.46 -15.45
N ALA A 377 -7.97 -7.81 -14.48
CA ALA A 377 -9.40 -7.52 -14.54
C ALA A 377 -9.77 -6.50 -15.63
N GLU A 378 -8.86 -5.59 -15.96
CA GLU A 378 -9.05 -4.52 -16.93
C GLU A 378 -8.72 -4.93 -18.37
N LEU A 379 -7.84 -5.91 -18.56
CA LEU A 379 -7.38 -6.36 -19.88
C LEU A 379 -8.50 -6.78 -20.83
N PRO A 380 -9.52 -7.57 -20.43
CA PRO A 380 -10.62 -7.92 -21.35
C PRO A 380 -11.31 -6.68 -21.92
N ARG A 381 -11.56 -5.66 -21.09
CA ARG A 381 -12.16 -4.39 -21.53
C ARG A 381 -11.26 -3.67 -22.52
N LEU A 382 -9.95 -3.59 -22.25
CA LEU A 382 -8.98 -2.92 -23.13
C LEU A 382 -8.78 -3.66 -24.46
N LEU A 383 -8.95 -4.98 -24.46
CA LEU A 383 -8.89 -5.84 -25.64
C LEU A 383 -10.21 -5.88 -26.43
N GLY A 384 -11.27 -5.23 -25.93
CA GLY A 384 -12.59 -5.27 -26.55
C GLY A 384 -13.31 -6.61 -26.43
N GLN A 385 -12.89 -7.46 -25.48
CA GLN A 385 -13.51 -8.74 -25.16
C GLN A 385 -14.57 -8.48 -24.09
N GLN A 386 -15.86 -8.55 -24.47
CA GLN A 386 -16.99 -8.50 -23.52
C GLN A 386 -17.43 -9.89 -23.09
#